data_AF-A0A8J6BB75-F1
#
_entry.id   AF-A0A8J6BB75-F1
#
_cell.length_a   1.000
_cell.length_b   1.000
_cell.length_c   1.000
_cell.angle_alpha   90.00
_cell.angle_beta   90.00
_cell.angle_gamma   90.00
#
_symmetry.space_group_name_H-M   'P 1'
#
loop_
_entity.id
_entity.type
_entity.pdbx_description
1 polymer ?
#
loop_
_entity_poly.entity_id
_entity_poly.type
_entity_poly.pdbx_seq_one_letter_code
_entity_poly.pdbx_strand_id
1 'polypeptide(L)'
;MAEPAASPRKEKFCFLSRFAPSPTLADLHRREKMFVLDCVAVESISKDYSVSLPKLGSVIPPYNAQKDRHVHGYFISRPVPPLLRRTGQSHGGTSTLGDLADRFQHKGAAALYLLTRNGSGSGIVSWLQ
;
A
#
# COMPACT_ATOMS: atom_id res chain seq x y z
N MET A 1 -37.44 -6.05 43.21
CA MET A 1 -37.68 -5.39 41.91
C MET A 1 -36.38 -5.41 41.16
N ALA A 2 -36.28 -6.17 40.06
CA ALA A 2 -35.05 -6.31 39.28
C ALA A 2 -35.05 -5.31 38.12
N GLU A 3 -33.98 -4.52 37.98
CA GLU A 3 -33.78 -3.64 36.83
C GLU A 3 -33.57 -4.45 35.54
N PRO A 4 -34.20 -4.07 34.42
CA PRO A 4 -33.92 -4.70 33.13
C PRO A 4 -32.61 -4.16 32.55
N ALA A 5 -31.68 -5.07 32.24
CA ALA A 5 -30.41 -4.75 31.60
C ALA A 5 -30.62 -4.10 30.21
N ALA A 6 -29.88 -3.02 29.95
CA ALA A 6 -29.90 -2.29 28.69
C ALA A 6 -29.49 -3.18 27.51
N SER A 7 -30.36 -3.26 26.50
CA SER A 7 -30.12 -4.00 25.26
C SER A 7 -29.02 -3.33 24.41
N PRO A 8 -28.09 -4.08 23.79
CA PRO A 8 -27.05 -3.51 22.94
C PRO A 8 -27.69 -2.87 21.71
N ARG A 9 -27.44 -1.56 21.52
CA ARG A 9 -27.88 -0.84 20.32
C ARG A 9 -27.21 -1.48 19.10
N LYS A 10 -28.00 -2.14 18.25
CA LYS A 10 -27.54 -2.61 16.95
C LYS A 10 -27.16 -1.39 16.10
N GLU A 11 -25.86 -1.19 15.90
CA GLU A 11 -25.33 -0.17 15.00
C GLU A 11 -25.82 -0.47 13.58
N LYS A 12 -26.80 0.30 13.12
CA LYS A 12 -27.26 0.26 11.74
C LYS A 12 -26.21 0.98 10.90
N PHE A 13 -25.31 0.23 10.27
CA PHE A 13 -24.44 0.78 9.25
C PHE A 13 -25.31 1.31 8.10
N CYS A 14 -25.40 2.63 7.98
CA CYS A 14 -26.03 3.28 6.86
C CYS A 14 -25.15 3.09 5.62
N PHE A 15 -25.52 2.13 4.76
CA PHE A 15 -24.92 1.88 3.44
C PHE A 15 -25.10 3.03 2.42
N LEU A 16 -25.54 4.21 2.86
CA LEU A 16 -25.82 5.39 2.03
C LEU A 16 -24.83 6.53 2.25
N SER A 17 -23.63 6.23 2.74
CA SER A 17 -22.54 7.19 2.76
C SER A 17 -21.93 7.30 1.36
N ARG A 18 -21.97 8.50 0.77
CA ARG A 18 -21.19 8.86 -0.44
C ARG A 18 -19.67 8.75 -0.20
N PHE A 19 -19.27 8.61 1.05
CA PHE A 19 -17.89 8.45 1.49
C PHE A 19 -17.58 6.98 1.77
N ALA A 20 -16.32 6.61 1.54
CA ALA A 20 -15.81 5.30 1.91
C ALA A 20 -16.18 4.99 3.38
N PRO A 21 -16.61 3.75 3.68
CA PRO A 21 -16.95 3.38 5.05
C PRO A 21 -15.74 3.63 5.96
N SER A 22 -15.98 4.29 7.09
CA SER A 22 -14.92 4.50 8.08
C SER A 22 -14.47 3.14 8.63
N PRO A 23 -13.15 2.93 8.79
CA PRO A 23 -12.64 1.71 9.41
C PRO A 23 -13.12 1.61 10.86
N THR A 24 -13.32 0.39 11.33
CA THR A 24 -13.68 0.14 12.74
C THR A 24 -12.51 0.49 13.66
N LEU A 25 -12.78 0.76 14.95
CA LEU A 25 -11.72 1.00 15.95
C LEU A 25 -10.73 -0.18 16.04
N ALA A 26 -11.23 -1.42 15.92
CA ALA A 26 -10.38 -2.60 15.90
C ALA A 26 -9.45 -2.64 14.68
N ASP A 27 -9.96 -2.24 13.51
CA ASP A 27 -9.13 -2.11 12.30
C ASP A 27 -8.08 -1.00 12.43
N LEU A 28 -8.43 0.12 13.07
CA LEU A 28 -7.50 1.22 13.35
C LEU A 28 -6.38 0.77 14.28
N HIS A 29 -6.68 0.13 15.41
CA HIS A 29 -5.67 -0.41 16.32
C HIS A 29 -4.78 -1.45 15.65
N ARG A 30 -5.33 -2.28 14.75
CA ARG A 30 -4.52 -3.23 13.96
C ARG A 30 -3.56 -2.49 13.02
N ARG A 31 -4.02 -1.43 12.34
CA ARG A 31 -3.20 -0.61 11.44
C ARG A 31 -2.11 0.14 12.20
N GLU A 32 -2.42 0.70 13.36
CA GLU A 32 -1.47 1.39 14.24
C GLU A 32 -0.36 0.47 14.74
N LYS A 33 -0.70 -0.76 15.15
CA LYS A 33 0.30 -1.76 15.55
C LYS A 33 1.24 -2.19 14.42
N MET A 34 0.78 -2.11 13.18
CA MET A 34 1.56 -2.42 11.99
C MET A 34 2.20 -1.16 11.36
N PHE A 35 2.04 0.00 11.99
CA PHE A 35 2.60 1.25 11.50
C PHE A 35 4.09 1.30 11.82
N VAL A 36 4.91 1.21 10.77
CA VAL A 36 6.37 1.25 10.87
C VAL A 36 6.84 2.68 10.64
N LEU A 37 7.54 3.26 11.62
CA LEU A 37 8.14 4.60 11.48
C LEU A 37 9.45 4.51 10.67
N ASP A 38 9.31 4.65 9.35
CA ASP A 38 10.39 4.46 8.36
C ASP A 38 11.12 5.76 7.96
N CYS A 39 10.77 6.92 8.52
CA CYS A 39 11.20 8.23 8.02
C CYS A 39 12.73 8.41 7.91
N VAL A 40 13.52 7.93 8.89
CA VAL A 40 15.00 8.06 8.89
C VAL A 40 15.64 7.18 7.81
N ALA A 41 15.15 5.96 7.65
CA ALA A 41 15.63 5.03 6.62
C ALA A 41 15.28 5.56 5.23
N VAL A 42 14.05 6.03 5.05
CA VAL A 42 13.54 6.65 3.83
C VAL A 42 14.34 7.89 3.46
N GLU A 43 14.61 8.78 4.41
CA GLU A 43 15.40 9.99 4.19
C GLU A 43 16.82 9.64 3.72
N SER A 44 17.47 8.70 4.41
CA SER A 44 18.84 8.27 4.08
C SER A 44 18.92 7.70 2.65
N ILE A 45 18.01 6.77 2.32
CA ILE A 45 17.89 6.18 0.99
C ILE A 45 17.61 7.26 -0.07
N SER A 46 16.68 8.17 0.21
CA SER A 46 16.33 9.26 -0.70
C SER A 46 17.53 10.16 -0.98
N LYS A 47 18.32 10.46 0.05
CA LYS A 47 19.53 11.28 -0.09
C LYS A 47 20.58 10.58 -0.94
N ASP A 48 20.83 9.29 -0.70
CA ASP A 48 21.81 8.51 -1.46
C ASP A 48 21.45 8.40 -2.95
N TYR A 49 20.17 8.15 -3.25
CA TYR A 49 19.71 8.04 -4.62
C TYR A 49 19.49 9.36 -5.33
N SER A 50 19.36 10.48 -4.60
CA SER A 50 19.31 11.80 -5.22
C SER A 50 20.57 12.13 -6.03
N VAL A 51 21.71 11.56 -5.63
CA VAL A 51 23.01 11.77 -6.28
C VAL A 51 23.34 10.64 -7.26
N SER A 52 23.12 9.38 -6.86
CA SER A 52 23.55 8.23 -7.65
C SER A 52 22.60 7.88 -8.80
N LEU A 53 21.29 7.78 -8.54
CA LEU A 53 20.28 7.33 -9.52
C LEU A 53 18.93 8.03 -9.30
N PRO A 54 18.83 9.37 -9.51
CA PRO A 54 17.65 10.15 -9.13
C PRO A 54 16.36 9.76 -9.85
N LYS A 55 16.46 9.13 -11.04
CA LYS A 55 15.29 8.68 -11.82
C LYS A 55 14.71 7.35 -11.36
N LEU A 56 15.53 6.49 -10.75
CA LEU A 56 15.16 5.12 -10.39
C LEU A 56 15.05 4.93 -8.88
N GLY A 57 15.90 5.60 -8.10
CA GLY A 57 15.95 5.47 -6.65
C GLY A 57 15.01 6.39 -5.89
N SER A 58 13.87 6.72 -6.49
CA SER A 58 12.76 7.30 -5.73
C SER A 58 12.33 6.29 -4.66
N VAL A 59 12.25 6.73 -3.40
CA VAL A 59 11.74 5.87 -2.33
C VAL A 59 10.28 5.52 -2.54
N ILE A 60 9.52 6.43 -3.16
CA ILE A 60 8.12 6.19 -3.50
C ILE A 60 8.07 5.28 -4.74
N PRO A 61 7.42 4.11 -4.65
CA PRO A 61 7.29 3.19 -5.77
C PRO A 61 6.48 3.81 -6.91
N PRO A 62 6.83 3.56 -8.18
CA PRO A 62 6.03 4.03 -9.29
C PRO A 62 4.69 3.30 -9.33
N TYR A 63 3.62 4.03 -9.64
CA TYR A 63 2.27 3.48 -9.63
C TYR A 63 2.02 2.60 -10.85
N ASN A 64 1.55 1.37 -10.61
CA ASN A 64 1.10 0.44 -11.65
C ASN A 64 -0.41 0.18 -11.49
N ALA A 65 -1.19 0.74 -12.42
CA ALA A 65 -2.65 0.62 -12.40
C ALA A 65 -3.16 -0.80 -12.61
N GLN A 66 -2.45 -1.67 -13.35
CA GLN A 66 -2.91 -3.05 -13.57
C GLN A 66 -2.81 -3.91 -12.29
N LYS A 67 -1.98 -3.51 -11.31
CA LYS A 67 -1.86 -4.16 -10.02
C LYS A 67 -2.85 -3.64 -8.97
N ASP A 68 -3.54 -2.53 -9.24
CA ASP A 68 -4.49 -1.96 -8.29
C ASP A 68 -5.83 -2.71 -8.32
N ARG A 69 -6.25 -3.17 -7.15
CA ARG A 69 -7.51 -3.89 -6.92
C ARG A 69 -8.74 -3.03 -7.24
N HIS A 70 -8.67 -1.72 -7.03
CA HIS A 70 -9.82 -0.83 -7.17
C HIS A 70 -10.18 -0.57 -8.64
N VAL A 71 -9.19 -0.65 -9.54
CA VAL A 71 -9.36 -0.47 -10.98
C VAL A 71 -9.41 -1.81 -11.74
N HIS A 72 -9.42 -2.93 -11.03
CA HIS A 72 -9.40 -4.27 -11.63
C HIS A 72 -10.55 -4.49 -12.64
N GLY A 73 -11.75 -3.97 -12.33
CA GLY A 73 -12.90 -4.05 -13.24
C GLY A 73 -12.67 -3.38 -14.60
N TYR A 74 -11.94 -2.26 -14.63
CA TYR A 74 -11.60 -1.57 -15.88
C TYR A 74 -10.75 -2.46 -16.79
N PHE A 75 -9.71 -3.11 -16.23
CA PHE A 75 -8.78 -3.93 -17.00
C PHE A 75 -9.35 -5.26 -17.48
N ILE A 76 -10.41 -5.77 -16.84
CA ILE A 76 -11.14 -6.96 -17.29
C ILE A 76 -12.18 -6.61 -18.36
N SER A 77 -12.81 -5.44 -18.26
CA SER A 77 -13.88 -5.03 -19.16
C SER A 77 -13.40 -4.81 -20.59
N ARG A 78 -14.19 -5.26 -21.58
CA ARG A 78 -13.92 -4.91 -22.99
C ARG A 78 -14.07 -3.39 -23.15
N PRO A 79 -13.16 -2.71 -23.89
CA PRO A 79 -12.23 -3.24 -24.89
C PRO A 79 -10.77 -3.42 -24.39
N VAL A 80 -10.53 -3.35 -23.10
CA VAL A 80 -9.16 -3.26 -22.55
C VAL A 80 -8.33 -4.54 -22.76
N PRO A 81 -8.83 -5.77 -22.52
CA PRO A 81 -7.99 -6.97 -22.68
C PRO A 81 -7.43 -7.20 -24.09
N PRO A 82 -8.20 -7.02 -25.19
CA PRO A 82 -7.66 -7.08 -26.54
C PRO A 82 -6.57 -6.04 -26.80
N LEU A 83 -6.72 -4.82 -26.27
CA LEU A 83 -5.72 -3.76 -26.40
C LEU A 83 -4.43 -4.13 -25.69
N LEU A 84 -4.53 -4.62 -24.44
CA LEU A 84 -3.37 -5.05 -23.66
C LEU A 84 -2.59 -6.19 -24.32
N ARG A 85 -3.29 -7.13 -24.98
CA ARG A 85 -2.65 -8.18 -25.75
C ARG A 85 -1.86 -7.64 -26.94
N ARG A 86 -2.42 -6.66 -27.67
CA ARG A 86 -1.75 -6.03 -28.82
C ARG A 86 -0.53 -5.21 -28.41
N THR A 87 -0.59 -4.55 -27.25
CA THR A 87 0.53 -3.74 -26.73
C THR A 87 1.55 -4.54 -25.92
N GLY A 88 1.35 -5.86 -25.76
CA GLY A 88 2.24 -6.72 -24.96
C GLY A 88 2.13 -6.53 -23.45
N GLN A 89 1.10 -5.83 -22.97
CA GLN A 89 0.86 -5.46 -21.57
C GLN A 89 -0.15 -6.40 -20.89
N SER A 90 -0.25 -7.65 -21.32
CA SER A 90 -1.24 -8.62 -20.84
C SER A 90 -0.90 -9.26 -19.48
N HIS A 91 0.34 -9.16 -19.02
CA HIS A 91 0.85 -9.86 -17.82
C HIS A 91 1.08 -8.91 -16.63
N GLY A 92 0.13 -8.03 -16.32
CA GLY A 92 0.21 -7.12 -15.17
C GLY A 92 1.00 -5.83 -15.43
N GLY A 93 1.50 -5.68 -16.66
CA GLY A 93 2.05 -4.46 -17.25
C GLY A 93 3.17 -3.78 -16.46
N THR A 94 3.59 -2.61 -16.93
CA THR A 94 4.64 -1.80 -16.29
C THR A 94 4.08 -0.52 -15.69
N SER A 95 4.71 0.01 -14.65
CA SER A 95 4.41 1.35 -14.17
C SER A 95 4.76 2.44 -15.19
N THR A 96 4.40 3.68 -14.88
CA THR A 96 4.71 4.86 -15.69
C THR A 96 6.21 5.07 -15.94
N LEU A 97 7.07 4.59 -15.05
CA LEU A 97 8.53 4.70 -15.16
C LEU A 97 9.18 3.48 -15.84
N GLY A 98 8.37 2.48 -16.22
CA GLY A 98 8.80 1.30 -16.96
C GLY A 98 9.26 0.12 -16.08
N ASP A 99 9.54 -1.00 -16.74
CA ASP A 99 9.88 -2.28 -16.10
C ASP A 99 11.15 -2.21 -15.24
N LEU A 100 12.16 -1.44 -15.68
CA LEU A 100 13.41 -1.29 -14.93
C LEU A 100 13.16 -0.63 -13.56
N ALA A 101 12.31 0.40 -13.52
CA ALA A 101 11.94 1.08 -12.28
C ALA A 101 11.14 0.15 -11.36
N ASP A 102 10.19 -0.61 -11.92
CA ASP A 102 9.42 -1.61 -11.16
C ASP A 102 10.34 -2.67 -10.52
N ARG A 103 11.31 -3.17 -11.30
CA ARG A 103 12.30 -4.14 -10.81
C ARG A 103 13.19 -3.53 -9.74
N PHE A 104 13.66 -2.31 -9.93
CA PHE A 104 14.51 -1.60 -8.96
C PHE A 104 13.78 -1.41 -7.63
N GLN A 105 12.48 -1.11 -7.69
CA GLN A 105 11.68 -0.90 -6.49
C GLN A 105 11.33 -2.18 -5.73
N HIS A 106 11.41 -3.35 -6.37
CA HIS A 106 11.18 -4.64 -5.69
C HIS A 106 12.47 -5.39 -5.34
N LYS A 107 13.51 -5.24 -6.16
CA LYS A 107 14.76 -6.02 -6.08
C LYS A 107 16.00 -5.16 -5.82
N GLY A 108 15.87 -3.84 -5.79
CA GLY A 108 16.97 -2.92 -5.51
C GLY A 108 17.42 -2.99 -4.06
N ALA A 109 18.65 -2.51 -3.81
CA ALA A 109 19.26 -2.57 -2.47
C ALA A 109 18.41 -1.87 -1.40
N ALA A 110 17.88 -0.68 -1.70
CA ALA A 110 16.98 0.02 -0.78
C ALA A 110 15.68 -0.72 -0.51
N ALA A 111 15.06 -1.31 -1.54
CA ALA A 111 13.84 -2.08 -1.38
C ALA A 111 14.08 -3.30 -0.48
N LEU A 112 15.16 -4.04 -0.73
CA LEU A 112 15.55 -5.19 0.08
C LEU A 112 15.89 -4.79 1.52
N TYR A 113 16.56 -3.65 1.71
CA TYR A 113 16.86 -3.11 3.03
C TYR A 113 15.57 -2.82 3.80
N LEU A 114 14.63 -2.08 3.21
CA LEU A 114 13.36 -1.74 3.84
C LEU A 114 12.53 -3.01 4.15
N LEU A 115 12.45 -3.96 3.22
CA LEU A 115 11.74 -5.23 3.44
C LEU A 115 12.34 -6.04 4.59
N THR A 116 13.66 -6.16 4.63
CA THR A 116 14.36 -6.95 5.65
C THR A 116 14.26 -6.28 7.02
N ARG A 117 14.46 -4.96 7.08
CA ARG A 117 14.32 -4.16 8.31
C ARG A 117 12.91 -4.26 8.89
N ASN A 118 11.90 -4.09 8.04
CA ASN A 118 10.49 -4.09 8.46
C ASN A 118 10.03 -5.51 8.83
N GLY A 119 10.48 -6.52 8.09
CA GLY A 119 10.24 -7.94 8.42
C GLY A 119 10.89 -8.38 9.73
N SER A 120 11.97 -7.74 10.15
CA SER A 120 12.66 -8.00 11.42
C SER A 120 12.04 -7.26 12.62
N GLY A 121 10.96 -6.49 12.42
CA GLY A 121 10.26 -5.75 13.49
C GLY A 121 10.96 -4.48 13.96
N SER A 122 12.10 -4.09 13.37
CA SER A 122 12.93 -2.95 13.79
C SER A 122 12.37 -1.55 13.49
N GLY A 123 11.09 -1.42 13.16
CA GLY A 123 10.40 -0.13 13.10
C GLY A 123 9.09 -0.07 13.89
N ILE A 124 8.80 -1.11 14.69
CA ILE A 124 7.80 -1.03 15.75
C ILE A 124 8.46 -0.26 16.89
N VAL A 125 8.04 0.99 17.09
CA VAL A 125 8.48 1.77 18.24
C VAL A 125 7.83 1.14 19.48
N SER A 126 8.62 0.38 20.25
CA SER A 126 8.24 -0.05 21.59
C SER A 126 8.27 1.19 22.49
N TRP A 127 7.14 1.88 22.61
CA TRP A 127 6.89 2.80 23.72
C TRP A 127 6.16 2.03 24.81
N LEU A 128 6.89 1.21 25.56
CA LEU A 128 6.56 0.80 26.93
C LEU A 128 7.71 -0.07 27.46
N GLN A 129 8.66 0.60 28.11
CA GLN A 129 9.45 0.01 29.19
C GLN A 129 9.58 1.04 30.31
#